data_AF-A0A813GX76-F1
#
_entry.id   AF-A0A813GX76-F1
#
_cell.length_a   1.000
_cell.length_b   1.000
_cell.length_c   1.000
_cell.angle_alpha   90.00
_cell.angle_beta   90.00
_cell.angle_gamma   90.00
#
_symmetry.space_group_name_H-M   'P 1'
#
loop_
_entity.id
_entity.type
_entity.pdbx_description
1 polymer ?
#
loop_
_entity_poly.entity_id
_entity_poly.type
_entity_poly.pdbx_seq_one_letter_code
_entity_poly.pdbx_strand_id
1 'polypeptide(L)'
;MAEGDETRAMHDDAEKFPAKTEKLFSYLQVVSAAFDSLAHGANDVANSVGPLAAIVGIHQTAKVDSKVEVPIWILVMGGAGISIGLLTYGYNVIKSIGIKLAKITPSRGFSIEMGSSIVVIIGSNLGIPLSTTHCQVGATVGVGMCEIRGAATA
;
A
#
# COMPACT_ATOMS: atom_id res chain seq x y z
N MET A 1 12.29 25.39 -8.21
CA MET A 1 11.78 25.36 -9.60
C MET A 1 12.41 24.24 -10.45
N ALA A 2 13.56 23.65 -10.09
CA ALA A 2 14.18 22.55 -10.85
C ALA A 2 13.50 21.16 -10.67
N GLU A 3 12.95 20.86 -9.48
CA GLU A 3 12.39 19.53 -9.14
C GLU A 3 11.15 19.12 -9.98
N GLY A 4 10.38 20.12 -10.45
CA GLY A 4 9.20 19.89 -11.28
C GLY A 4 9.54 19.51 -12.73
N ASP A 5 10.66 20.01 -13.27
CA ASP A 5 11.10 19.73 -14.65
C ASP A 5 11.73 18.33 -14.76
N GLU A 6 12.52 17.91 -13.77
CA GLU A 6 13.11 16.56 -13.75
C GLU A 6 12.05 15.46 -13.65
N THR A 7 11.03 15.66 -12.81
CA THR A 7 9.90 14.74 -12.69
C THR A 7 9.16 14.62 -14.03
N ARG A 8 8.96 15.75 -14.73
CA ARG A 8 8.25 15.79 -16.01
C ARG A 8 9.03 15.11 -17.13
N ALA A 9 10.35 15.31 -17.19
CA ALA A 9 11.23 14.64 -18.12
C ALA A 9 11.21 13.10 -17.95
N MET A 10 11.20 12.60 -16.71
CA MET A 10 11.07 11.16 -16.42
C MET A 10 9.74 10.57 -16.97
N HIS A 11 8.64 11.32 -16.87
CA HIS A 11 7.36 10.85 -17.39
C HIS A 11 7.30 10.84 -18.93
N ASP A 12 8.00 11.78 -19.58
CA ASP A 12 7.99 11.96 -21.03
C ASP A 12 8.85 10.93 -21.79
N ASP A 13 10.00 10.52 -21.21
CA ASP A 13 10.97 9.61 -21.83
C ASP A 13 10.56 8.12 -21.78
N ALA A 14 9.76 7.73 -20.80
CA ALA A 14 9.52 6.31 -20.55
C ALA A 14 8.56 5.63 -21.55
N GLU A 15 8.69 4.30 -21.64
CA GLU A 15 8.03 3.47 -22.65
C GLU A 15 6.51 3.65 -22.67
N LYS A 16 5.97 3.84 -23.89
CA LYS A 16 4.55 4.09 -24.13
C LYS A 16 3.88 2.81 -24.62
N PHE A 17 3.08 2.21 -23.75
CA PHE A 17 2.29 1.05 -24.11
C PHE A 17 1.07 1.41 -24.98
N PRO A 18 0.53 0.45 -25.76
CA PRO A 18 -0.65 0.68 -26.58
C PRO A 18 -1.83 1.19 -25.76
N ALA A 19 -2.53 2.22 -26.24
CA ALA A 19 -3.62 2.86 -25.51
C ALA A 19 -4.77 1.89 -25.14
N LYS A 20 -5.01 0.87 -25.96
CA LYS A 20 -6.00 -0.19 -25.65
C LYS A 20 -5.59 -1.01 -24.41
N THR A 21 -4.30 -1.31 -24.29
CA THR A 21 -3.73 -2.06 -23.16
C THR A 21 -3.83 -1.24 -21.89
N GLU A 22 -3.38 0.02 -21.90
CA GLU A 22 -3.47 0.91 -20.73
C GLU A 22 -4.92 1.14 -20.28
N LYS A 23 -5.87 1.22 -21.22
CA LYS A 23 -7.29 1.33 -20.90
C LYS A 23 -7.83 0.09 -20.19
N LEU A 24 -7.42 -1.12 -20.61
CA LEU A 24 -7.78 -2.35 -19.92
C LEU A 24 -7.18 -2.39 -18.52
N PHE A 25 -5.88 -2.07 -18.40
CA PHE A 25 -5.18 -2.03 -17.12
C PHE A 25 -5.73 -0.97 -16.18
N SER A 26 -6.34 0.10 -16.67
CA SER A 26 -7.03 1.08 -15.81
C SER A 26 -8.15 0.44 -14.98
N TYR A 27 -8.92 -0.48 -15.58
CA TYR A 27 -9.95 -1.22 -14.84
C TYR A 27 -9.33 -2.24 -13.87
N LEU A 28 -8.27 -2.94 -14.31
CA LEU A 28 -7.56 -3.90 -13.47
C LEU A 28 -6.90 -3.21 -12.27
N GLN A 29 -6.39 -2.00 -12.46
CA GLN A 29 -5.75 -1.21 -11.42
C GLN A 29 -6.73 -0.87 -10.30
N VAL A 30 -7.99 -0.55 -10.62
CA VAL A 30 -8.99 -0.30 -9.56
C VAL A 30 -9.20 -1.56 -8.71
N VAL A 31 -9.17 -2.74 -9.33
CA VAL A 31 -9.31 -4.02 -8.62
C VAL A 31 -8.07 -4.33 -7.77
N SER A 32 -6.87 -4.12 -8.30
CA SER A 32 -5.64 -4.32 -7.53
C SER A 32 -5.51 -3.31 -6.39
N ALA A 33 -5.92 -2.06 -6.58
CA ALA A 33 -5.94 -1.05 -5.52
C ALA A 33 -6.90 -1.42 -4.39
N ALA A 34 -8.06 -2.02 -4.70
CA ALA A 34 -8.97 -2.53 -3.69
C ALA A 34 -8.35 -3.72 -2.91
N PHE A 35 -7.65 -4.61 -3.61
CA PHE A 35 -6.94 -5.72 -2.99
C PHE A 35 -5.79 -5.24 -2.08
N ASP A 36 -5.02 -4.24 -2.53
CA ASP A 36 -3.96 -3.60 -1.77
C ASP A 36 -4.49 -2.90 -0.52
N SER A 37 -5.62 -2.19 -0.65
CA SER A 37 -6.29 -1.56 0.49
C SER A 37 -6.73 -2.58 1.54
N LEU A 38 -7.23 -3.76 1.12
CA LEU A 38 -7.59 -4.84 2.04
C LEU A 38 -6.35 -5.42 2.74
N ALA A 39 -5.28 -5.69 1.99
CA ALA A 39 -4.02 -6.18 2.52
C ALA A 39 -3.44 -5.21 3.56
N HIS A 40 -3.41 -3.92 3.21
CA HIS A 40 -2.94 -2.83 4.06
C HIS A 40 -3.76 -2.74 5.34
N GLY A 41 -5.10 -2.77 5.23
CA GLY A 41 -5.99 -2.75 6.38
C GLY A 41 -5.79 -3.95 7.31
N ALA A 42 -5.64 -5.16 6.77
CA ALA A 42 -5.43 -6.37 7.56
C ALA A 42 -4.12 -6.32 8.38
N ASN A 43 -3.04 -5.80 7.79
CA ASN A 43 -1.76 -5.63 8.48
C ASN A 43 -1.82 -4.50 9.52
N ASP A 44 -2.40 -3.37 9.17
CA ASP A 44 -2.29 -2.14 9.96
C ASP A 44 -3.33 -2.04 11.09
N VAL A 45 -4.44 -2.78 10.97
CA VAL A 45 -5.39 -2.96 12.07
C VAL A 45 -4.67 -3.51 13.29
N ALA A 46 -3.80 -4.51 13.13
CA ALA A 46 -3.04 -5.13 14.23
C ALA A 46 -2.21 -4.11 15.03
N ASN A 47 -1.60 -3.15 14.34
CA ASN A 47 -0.78 -2.10 14.95
C ASN A 47 -1.59 -1.19 15.89
N SER A 48 -2.85 -0.93 15.56
CA SER A 48 -3.73 -0.06 16.34
C SER A 48 -4.55 -0.80 17.39
N VAL A 49 -5.08 -1.99 17.04
CA VAL A 49 -5.98 -2.75 17.92
C VAL A 49 -5.23 -3.60 18.93
N GLY A 50 -4.01 -4.04 18.63
CA GLY A 50 -3.21 -4.88 19.52
C GLY A 50 -2.98 -4.23 20.90
N PRO A 51 -2.43 -3.00 20.96
CA PRO A 51 -2.25 -2.28 22.23
C PRO A 51 -3.58 -2.03 22.95
N LEU A 52 -4.64 -1.66 22.22
CA LEU A 52 -5.95 -1.39 22.81
C LEU A 52 -6.58 -2.65 23.41
N ALA A 53 -6.50 -3.78 22.70
CA ALA A 53 -6.97 -5.07 23.20
C ALA A 53 -6.21 -5.50 24.45
N ALA A 54 -4.88 -5.31 24.48
CA ALA A 54 -4.07 -5.60 25.67
C ALA A 54 -4.50 -4.77 26.89
N ILE A 55 -4.75 -3.46 26.72
CA ILE A 55 -5.23 -2.59 27.80
C ILE A 55 -6.59 -3.06 28.34
N VAL A 56 -7.54 -3.34 27.44
CA VAL A 56 -8.88 -3.82 27.83
C VAL A 56 -8.80 -5.18 28.53
N GLY A 57 -7.98 -6.09 28.01
CA GLY A 57 -7.77 -7.43 28.58
C GLY A 57 -7.19 -7.37 30.00
N ILE A 58 -6.17 -6.54 30.21
CA ILE A 58 -5.57 -6.31 31.54
C ILE A 58 -6.59 -5.65 32.48
N HIS A 59 -7.37 -4.69 32.01
CA HIS A 59 -8.38 -4.02 32.83
C HIS A 59 -9.45 -4.99 33.35
N GLN A 60 -9.84 -5.98 32.53
CA GLN A 60 -10.86 -6.96 32.90
C GLN A 60 -10.33 -8.12 33.76
N THR A 61 -9.10 -8.58 33.51
CA THR A 61 -8.54 -9.79 34.15
C THR A 61 -7.51 -9.51 35.23
N ALA A 62 -7.00 -8.27 35.32
CA ALA A 62 -5.89 -7.85 36.17
C ALA A 62 -4.60 -8.69 35.98
N LYS A 63 -4.45 -9.35 34.82
CA LYS A 63 -3.31 -10.21 34.49
C LYS A 63 -2.76 -9.86 33.12
N VAL A 64 -1.46 -10.05 32.96
CA VAL A 64 -0.79 -9.95 31.65
C VAL A 64 -0.70 -11.35 31.08
N ASP A 65 -1.56 -11.66 30.12
CA ASP A 65 -1.51 -12.93 29.40
C ASP A 65 -0.69 -12.78 28.10
N SER A 66 -0.05 -13.87 27.70
CA SER A 66 0.67 -14.00 26.43
C SER A 66 -0.24 -13.96 25.21
N LYS A 67 -1.53 -14.28 25.40
CA LYS A 67 -2.56 -14.21 24.35
C LYS A 67 -3.74 -13.40 24.85
N VAL A 68 -4.06 -12.33 24.12
CA VAL A 68 -5.24 -11.52 24.37
C VAL A 68 -6.18 -11.70 23.19
N GLU A 69 -7.38 -12.20 23.48
CA GLU A 69 -8.42 -12.32 22.47
C GLU A 69 -8.93 -10.91 22.12
N VAL A 70 -8.97 -10.59 20.83
CA VAL A 70 -9.39 -9.26 20.36
C VAL A 70 -10.88 -9.27 20.08
N PRO A 71 -11.71 -8.60 20.89
CA PRO A 71 -13.14 -8.55 20.65
C PRO A 71 -13.48 -7.74 19.39
N ILE A 72 -14.54 -8.16 18.70
CA ILE A 72 -14.95 -7.62 17.39
C ILE A 72 -15.17 -6.10 17.42
N TRP A 73 -15.68 -5.54 18.53
CA TRP A 73 -15.91 -4.10 18.63
C TRP A 73 -14.60 -3.28 18.54
N ILE A 74 -13.47 -3.81 19.06
CA ILE A 74 -12.15 -3.16 18.93
C ILE A 74 -11.69 -3.18 17.48
N LEU A 75 -11.90 -4.31 16.78
CA LEU A 75 -11.60 -4.43 15.34
C LEU A 75 -12.43 -3.42 14.52
N VAL A 76 -13.73 -3.30 14.81
CA VAL A 76 -14.62 -2.33 14.14
C VAL A 76 -14.16 -0.90 14.41
N MET A 77 -13.79 -0.56 15.64
CA MET A 77 -13.24 0.77 15.95
C MET A 77 -11.92 1.04 15.19
N GLY A 78 -11.02 0.05 15.13
CA GLY A 78 -9.77 0.17 14.37
C GLY A 78 -10.01 0.43 12.88
N GLY A 79 -10.87 -0.38 12.25
CA GLY A 79 -11.22 -0.21 10.83
C GLY A 79 -11.94 1.12 10.54
N ALA A 80 -12.85 1.55 11.43
CA ALA A 80 -13.50 2.85 11.32
C ALA A 80 -12.50 4.01 11.46
N GLY A 81 -11.55 3.91 12.41
CA GLY A 81 -10.50 4.90 12.63
C GLY A 81 -9.60 5.08 11.42
N ILE A 82 -9.13 3.97 10.82
CA ILE A 82 -8.34 4.00 9.58
C ILE A 82 -9.13 4.66 8.45
N SER A 83 -10.40 4.29 8.28
CA SER A 83 -11.28 4.84 7.25
C SER A 83 -11.48 6.35 7.40
N ILE A 84 -11.74 6.82 8.63
CA ILE A 84 -11.91 8.26 8.92
C ILE A 84 -10.60 9.02 8.71
N GLY A 85 -9.46 8.47 9.14
CA GLY A 85 -8.14 9.06 8.93
C GLY A 85 -7.82 9.22 7.44
N LEU A 86 -8.14 8.21 6.63
CA LEU A 86 -7.94 8.25 5.18
C LEU A 86 -8.85 9.31 4.52
N LEU A 87 -10.12 9.38 4.92
CA LEU A 87 -11.07 10.37 4.39
C LEU A 87 -10.67 11.82 4.74
N THR A 88 -10.10 12.03 5.92
CA THR A 88 -9.80 13.38 6.44
C THR A 88 -8.43 13.89 6.05
N TYR A 89 -7.40 13.03 5.99
CA TYR A 89 -6.01 13.44 5.74
C TYR A 89 -5.27 12.60 4.68
N GLY A 90 -5.88 11.52 4.20
CA GLY A 90 -5.25 10.60 3.23
C GLY A 90 -4.81 11.27 1.94
N TYR A 91 -5.50 12.33 1.50
CA TYR A 91 -5.17 13.06 0.27
C TYR A 91 -3.76 13.68 0.29
N ASN A 92 -3.25 14.09 1.47
CA ASN A 92 -1.89 14.63 1.60
C ASN A 92 -0.83 13.55 1.42
N VAL A 93 -1.12 12.33 1.90
CA VAL A 93 -0.22 11.17 1.78
C VAL A 93 -0.18 10.68 0.33
N ILE A 94 -1.35 10.54 -0.30
CA ILE A 94 -1.46 10.12 -1.72
C ILE A 94 -0.68 11.08 -2.62
N LYS A 95 -0.79 12.40 -2.38
CA LYS A 95 -0.06 13.42 -3.14
C LYS A 95 1.46 13.33 -2.97
N SER A 96 1.94 12.89 -1.80
CA SER A 96 3.37 12.84 -1.49
C SER A 96 4.05 11.61 -2.10
N ILE A 97 3.36 10.47 -2.17
CA ILE A 97 3.91 9.20 -2.67
C ILE A 97 3.81 9.11 -4.21
N GLY A 98 2.73 9.63 -4.80
CA GLY A 98 2.37 9.33 -6.19
C GLY A 98 3.23 9.97 -7.29
N ILE A 99 4.06 10.99 -6.98
CA ILE A 99 4.67 11.83 -8.03
C ILE A 99 6.20 11.68 -8.10
N LYS A 100 6.86 11.17 -7.06
CA LYS A 100 8.32 11.35 -6.91
C LYS A 100 9.19 10.10 -7.10
N LEU A 101 8.61 8.90 -7.20
CA LEU A 101 9.37 7.65 -7.11
C LEU A 101 9.55 6.90 -8.43
N ALA A 102 8.53 6.86 -9.29
CA ALA A 102 8.60 6.21 -10.60
C ALA A 102 7.47 6.72 -11.50
N LYS A 103 7.57 6.48 -12.81
CA LYS A 103 6.45 6.69 -13.72
C LYS A 103 5.34 5.68 -13.44
N ILE A 104 4.17 6.19 -13.09
CA ILE A 104 2.97 5.37 -12.86
C ILE A 104 2.07 5.47 -14.10
N THR A 105 2.00 4.40 -14.88
CA THR A 105 0.88 4.14 -15.81
C THR A 105 -0.02 3.06 -15.23
N PRO A 106 -1.28 2.93 -15.70
CA PRO A 106 -2.18 1.90 -15.19
C PRO A 106 -1.61 0.48 -15.12
N SER A 107 -0.89 0.06 -16.16
CA SER A 107 -0.20 -1.24 -16.21
C SER A 107 0.88 -1.41 -15.12
N ARG A 108 1.66 -0.34 -14.89
CA ARG A 108 2.71 -0.30 -13.86
C ARG A 108 2.10 -0.22 -12.46
N GLY A 109 1.08 0.61 -12.27
CA GLY A 109 0.33 0.74 -11.01
C GLY A 109 -0.25 -0.60 -10.58
N PHE A 110 -0.91 -1.32 -11.49
CA PHE A 110 -1.40 -2.68 -11.24
C PHE A 110 -0.28 -3.62 -10.75
N SER A 111 0.89 -3.57 -11.41
CA SER A 111 2.03 -4.44 -11.08
C SER A 111 2.64 -4.11 -9.72
N ILE A 112 2.74 -2.81 -9.39
CA ILE A 112 3.23 -2.32 -8.09
C ILE A 112 2.29 -2.73 -6.97
N GLU A 113 0.99 -2.47 -7.14
CA GLU A 113 -0.06 -2.79 -6.17
C GLU A 113 -0.07 -4.30 -5.92
N MET A 114 -0.22 -5.14 -6.96
CA MET A 114 -0.24 -6.59 -6.81
C MET A 114 1.03 -7.14 -6.15
N GLY A 115 2.21 -6.67 -6.54
CA GLY A 115 3.48 -7.10 -5.96
C GLY A 115 3.57 -6.78 -4.47
N SER A 116 3.18 -5.56 -4.08
CA SER A 116 3.14 -5.13 -2.68
C SER A 116 2.11 -5.94 -1.88
N SER A 117 0.87 -6.04 -2.36
CA SER A 117 -0.23 -6.67 -1.62
C SER A 117 0.02 -8.15 -1.36
N ILE A 118 0.62 -8.88 -2.32
CA ILE A 118 0.95 -10.30 -2.13
C ILE A 118 1.90 -10.47 -0.95
N VAL A 119 2.95 -9.66 -0.88
CA VAL A 119 3.94 -9.72 0.21
C VAL A 119 3.27 -9.38 1.55
N VAL A 120 2.45 -8.34 1.58
CA VAL A 120 1.73 -7.91 2.78
C VAL A 120 0.79 -9.03 3.27
N ILE A 121 -0.02 -9.61 2.39
CA ILE A 121 -0.96 -10.69 2.76
C ILE A 121 -0.24 -11.93 3.28
N ILE A 122 0.86 -12.33 2.64
CA ILE A 122 1.64 -13.48 3.10
C ILE A 122 2.20 -13.19 4.50
N GLY A 123 2.78 -12.01 4.73
CA GLY A 123 3.29 -11.63 6.05
C GLY A 123 2.21 -11.54 7.12
N SER A 124 1.06 -10.92 6.80
CA SER A 124 -0.08 -10.82 7.71
C SER A 124 -0.65 -12.19 8.07
N ASN A 125 -0.75 -13.12 7.11
CA ASN A 125 -1.16 -14.50 7.39
C ASN A 125 -0.18 -15.26 8.29
N LEU A 126 1.12 -14.93 8.21
CA LEU A 126 2.15 -15.47 9.10
C LEU A 126 2.21 -14.74 10.46
N GLY A 127 1.39 -13.70 10.66
CA GLY A 127 1.39 -12.89 11.88
C GLY A 127 2.63 -12.00 12.04
N ILE A 128 3.36 -11.75 10.95
CA ILE A 128 4.55 -10.90 10.95
C ILE A 128 4.11 -9.46 10.71
N PRO A 129 4.40 -8.52 11.63
CA PRO A 129 4.11 -7.11 11.40
C PRO A 129 5.03 -6.57 10.30
N LEU A 130 4.46 -6.26 9.15
CA LEU A 130 5.20 -5.70 8.02
C LEU A 130 5.01 -4.20 7.90
N SER A 131 5.97 -3.54 7.24
CA SER A 131 5.84 -2.15 6.81
C SER A 131 5.32 -2.11 5.38
N THR A 132 4.03 -1.80 5.22
CA THR A 132 3.36 -1.65 3.92
C THR A 132 4.05 -0.62 3.03
N THR A 133 4.53 0.48 3.61
CA THR A 133 5.32 1.49 2.89
C THR A 133 6.58 0.91 2.26
N HIS A 134 7.33 0.06 2.97
CA HIS A 134 8.52 -0.58 2.40
C HIS A 134 8.18 -1.58 1.30
N CYS A 135 7.09 -2.34 1.46
CA CYS A 135 6.60 -3.23 0.41
C CYS A 135 6.27 -2.46 -0.87
N GLN A 136 5.57 -1.34 -0.73
CA GLN A 136 5.12 -0.53 -1.87
C GLN A 136 6.26 0.25 -2.52
N VAL A 137 7.18 0.82 -1.73
CA VAL A 137 8.41 1.45 -2.26
C VAL A 137 9.28 0.40 -2.95
N GLY A 138 9.46 -0.78 -2.37
CA GLY A 138 10.22 -1.88 -2.98
C GLY A 138 9.64 -2.34 -4.31
N ALA A 139 8.32 -2.52 -4.38
CA ALA A 139 7.62 -2.87 -5.62
C ALA A 139 7.74 -1.76 -6.68
N THR A 140 7.64 -0.49 -6.27
CA THR A 140 7.82 0.67 -7.16
C THR A 140 9.22 0.73 -7.74
N VAL A 141 10.26 0.54 -6.92
CA VAL A 141 11.65 0.48 -7.37
C VAL A 141 11.86 -0.70 -8.32
N GLY A 142 11.31 -1.87 -8.01
CA GLY A 142 11.41 -3.06 -8.86
C GLY A 142 10.84 -2.82 -10.27
N VAL A 143 9.65 -2.23 -10.37
CA VAL A 143 9.05 -1.86 -11.65
C VAL A 143 9.87 -0.78 -12.36
N GLY A 144 10.38 0.22 -11.63
CA GLY A 144 11.25 1.26 -12.19
C GLY A 144 12.56 0.70 -12.78
N MET A 145 13.14 -0.34 -12.19
CA MET A 145 14.34 -0.99 -12.73
C MET A 145 14.08 -1.74 -14.04
N CYS A 146 12.86 -2.25 -14.27
CA CYS A 146 12.49 -2.92 -15.51
C CYS A 146 12.44 -1.94 -16.70
N GLU A 147 12.07 -0.68 -16.47
CA GLU A 147 12.06 0.38 -17.49
C GLU A 147 13.46 0.71 -18.02
N ILE A 148 14.44 0.83 -17.12
CA ILE A 148 15.82 1.18 -17.49
C ILE A 148 16.42 0.14 -18.46
N ARG A 149 15.99 -1.13 -18.36
CA ARG A 149 16.45 -2.21 -19.25
C ARG A 149 15.76 -2.22 -20.62
N GLY A 150 14.53 -1.74 -20.73
CA GLY A 150 13.81 -1.62 -22.01
C GLY A 150 14.48 -0.62 -22.96
N ALA A 151 14.96 0.51 -22.43
CA ALA A 151 15.66 1.52 -23.21
C ALA A 151 17.04 1.09 -23.74
N ALA A 152 17.67 0.06 -23.14
CA ALA A 152 18.98 -0.44 -23.55
C ALA A 152 18.93 -1.57 -24.60
N THR A 153 17.74 -2.00 -25.01
CA THR A 153 17.55 -3.14 -25.95
C THR A 153 16.69 -2.81 -27.18
N ALA A 154 16.39 -1.53 -27.42
CA ALA A 154 15.69 -1.04 -28.61
C ALA A 154 16.62 -0.25 -29.54
#